data_AF-H8INQ9-F1
#
_entry.id   AF-H8INQ9-F1
#
_cell.length_a   1.000
_cell.length_b   1.000
_cell.length_c   1.000
_cell.angle_alpha   90.00
_cell.angle_beta   90.00
_cell.angle_gamma   90.00
#
_symmetry.space_group_name_H-M   'P 1'
#
loop_
_entity.id
_entity.type
_entity.pdbx_description
1 polymer ?
#
loop_
_entity_poly.entity_id
_entity_poly.type
_entity_poly.pdbx_seq_one_letter_code
_entity_poly.pdbx_strand_id
1 'polypeptide(L)'
;MVAIDTRTVDRTGLHRIWKAILIGIACIVFAACYFRPVLLIGVALILLSLVCARVVYKGRDRYIPNLYARDIEVYDDAYRSFIGRTLAELRQCKIGGHTLLWEASRLAPPSADHPDELLLDLGVWAGWSTRLISDASGRTVYGFDTFSGLVEDWPIDDHTVIKRGAFSLADPVARRFLRDTGVSLHDGVPDALGRKVEFIRGSTYETLAPFLAERPGAAIRLFHMDLDTYESCLHALETCKDRFVEGSILVFDEYLVTNGEMLAFYEFQSKYELQWHYRAWGLEAWEMNLEMVTARPKRAVYYLITMALHWTIGGGSYAWTIFRKRFWRFWLGAPIADMLFMLGAAGQRKSVSLEITGLGKLDRRRPADHNEFV
;
A
#
# COMPACT_ATOMS: atom_id res chain seq x y z
N MET A 1 65.02 42.39 -33.59
CA MET A 1 65.55 41.43 -32.60
C MET A 1 64.54 41.40 -31.45
N VAL A 2 63.67 40.39 -31.40
CA VAL A 2 62.61 40.28 -30.37
C VAL A 2 63.19 39.50 -29.21
N ALA A 3 63.30 40.13 -28.05
CA ALA A 3 63.72 39.48 -26.81
C ALA A 3 62.59 38.55 -26.35
N ILE A 4 62.84 37.24 -26.40
CA ILE A 4 61.95 36.23 -25.81
C ILE A 4 62.26 36.19 -24.31
N ASP A 5 61.31 36.67 -23.50
CA ASP A 5 61.34 36.54 -22.05
C ASP A 5 61.10 35.07 -21.66
N THR A 6 62.19 34.36 -21.36
CA THR A 6 62.13 33.00 -20.81
C THR A 6 61.73 33.07 -19.34
N ARG A 7 60.44 33.24 -19.06
CA ARG A 7 59.89 32.93 -17.75
C ARG A 7 60.07 31.43 -17.48
N THR A 8 60.94 31.10 -16.53
CA THR A 8 61.07 29.75 -16.01
C THR A 8 59.72 29.32 -15.43
N VAL A 9 58.98 28.48 -16.16
CA VAL A 9 57.74 27.87 -15.66
C VAL A 9 58.14 26.95 -14.51
N ASP A 10 57.97 27.41 -13.28
CA ASP A 10 58.24 26.62 -12.08
C ASP A 10 57.26 25.44 -11.99
N ARG A 11 57.66 24.32 -12.60
CA ARG A 11 56.92 23.05 -12.63
C ARG A 11 56.76 22.41 -11.23
N THR A 12 57.36 22.99 -10.18
CA THR A 12 57.30 22.43 -8.83
C THR A 12 56.09 22.88 -8.02
N GLY A 13 55.37 23.94 -8.43
CA GLY A 13 54.19 24.45 -7.74
C GLY A 13 53.02 23.46 -7.72
N LEU A 14 52.69 22.87 -8.87
CA LEU A 14 51.62 21.87 -9.00
C LEU A 14 51.92 20.62 -8.16
N HIS A 15 53.18 20.18 -8.13
CA HIS A 15 53.61 19.02 -7.36
C HIS A 15 53.58 19.27 -5.85
N ARG A 16 53.87 20.51 -5.41
CA ARG A 16 53.72 20.95 -4.01
C ARG A 16 52.25 20.99 -3.59
N ILE A 17 51.36 21.50 -4.45
CA ILE A 17 49.90 21.52 -4.21
C ILE A 17 49.37 20.08 -4.10
N TRP A 18 49.76 19.18 -5.01
CA TRP A 18 49.37 17.78 -4.95
C TRP A 18 49.82 17.07 -3.68
N LYS A 19 51.06 17.31 -3.23
CA LYS A 19 51.56 16.77 -1.95
C LYS A 19 50.77 17.32 -0.76
N ALA A 20 50.44 18.61 -0.75
CA ALA A 20 49.63 19.21 0.31
C ALA A 20 48.21 18.60 0.37
N ILE A 21 47.58 18.34 -0.78
CA ILE A 21 46.29 17.66 -0.86
C ILE A 21 46.39 16.22 -0.32
N LEU A 22 47.41 15.46 -0.72
CA LEU A 22 47.62 14.08 -0.24
C LEU A 22 47.87 14.03 1.27
N ILE A 23 48.64 14.97 1.82
CA ILE A 23 48.86 15.09 3.27
C ILE A 23 47.55 15.46 3.97
N GLY A 24 46.76 16.39 3.41
CA GLY A 24 45.44 16.74 3.93
C GLY A 24 44.49 15.55 3.98
N ILE A 25 44.42 14.76 2.91
CA ILE A 25 43.64 13.51 2.86
C ILE A 25 44.15 12.52 3.90
N ALA A 26 45.46 12.31 4.01
CA ALA A 26 46.05 11.41 4.99
C ALA A 26 45.73 11.84 6.44
N CYS A 27 45.77 13.13 6.76
CA CYS A 27 45.39 13.66 8.07
C CYS A 27 43.89 13.47 8.34
N ILE A 28 43.01 13.66 7.35
CA ILE A 28 41.57 13.42 7.49
C ILE A 28 41.30 11.93 7.72
N VAL A 29 41.95 11.04 6.96
CA VAL A 29 41.84 9.58 7.15
C VAL A 29 42.36 9.17 8.53
N PHE A 30 43.51 9.71 8.94
CA PHE A 30 44.09 9.44 10.27
C PHE A 30 43.16 9.91 11.39
N ALA A 31 42.61 11.11 11.30
CA ALA A 31 41.64 11.62 12.27
C ALA A 31 40.37 10.75 12.30
N ALA A 32 39.82 10.37 11.14
CA ALA A 32 38.67 9.47 11.05
C ALA A 32 38.96 8.10 11.68
N CYS A 33 40.15 7.54 11.47
CA CYS A 33 40.57 6.28 12.10
C CYS A 33 40.80 6.42 13.61
N TYR A 34 41.34 7.56 14.07
CA TYR A 34 41.62 7.83 15.48
C TYR A 34 40.33 8.02 16.30
N PHE A 35 39.33 8.70 15.74
CA PHE A 35 38.04 8.90 16.40
C PHE A 35 37.06 7.74 16.22
N ARG A 36 37.34 6.78 15.33
CA ARG A 36 36.56 5.55 15.14
C ARG A 36 36.23 4.82 16.45
N PRO A 37 37.18 4.49 17.35
CA PRO A 37 36.87 3.81 18.60
C PRO A 37 35.95 4.61 19.52
N VAL A 38 36.13 5.93 19.61
CA VAL A 38 35.25 6.81 20.41
C VAL A 38 33.84 6.82 19.85
N LEU A 39 33.71 6.91 18.52
CA LEU A 39 32.42 6.86 17.84
C LEU A 39 31.73 5.50 18.03
N LEU A 40 32.48 4.39 17.94
CA LEU A 40 31.97 3.04 18.18
C LEU A 40 31.50 2.86 19.62
N ILE A 41 32.24 3.39 20.61
CA ILE A 41 31.82 3.38 22.01
C ILE A 41 30.52 4.18 22.19
N GLY A 42 30.42 5.36 21.58
CA GLY A 42 29.20 6.17 21.61
C GLY A 42 28.00 5.42 21.04
N VAL A 43 28.15 4.80 19.86
CA VAL A 43 27.10 3.97 19.24
C VAL A 43 26.75 2.77 20.12
N ALA A 44 27.74 2.08 20.70
CA ALA A 44 27.52 0.94 21.58
C ALA A 44 26.74 1.33 22.85
N LEU A 45 27.06 2.48 23.45
CA LEU A 45 26.33 3.00 24.61
C LEU A 45 24.88 3.36 24.26
N ILE A 46 24.65 3.97 23.09
CA ILE A 46 23.29 4.23 22.59
C ILE A 46 22.52 2.91 22.40
N LEU A 47 23.10 1.94 21.71
CA LEU A 47 22.46 0.63 21.50
C LEU A 47 22.17 -0.08 22.83
N LEU A 48 23.13 -0.07 23.77
CA LEU A 48 22.94 -0.64 25.10
C LEU A 48 21.80 0.07 25.85
N SER A 49 21.74 1.40 25.80
CA SER A 49 20.65 2.17 26.42
C SER A 49 19.28 1.80 25.82
N LEU A 50 19.20 1.57 24.51
CA LEU A 50 17.98 1.17 23.83
C LEU A 50 17.54 -0.24 24.22
N VAL A 51 18.50 -1.17 24.36
CA VAL A 51 18.23 -2.53 24.86
C VAL A 51 17.72 -2.47 26.30
N CYS A 52 18.39 -1.71 27.19
CA CYS A 52 17.94 -1.52 28.57
C CYS A 52 16.55 -0.89 28.64
N ALA A 53 16.30 0.17 27.87
CA ALA A 53 15.00 0.83 27.78
C ALA A 53 13.90 -0.16 27.36
N ARG A 54 14.19 -1.02 26.38
CA ARG A 54 13.27 -2.05 25.89
C ARG A 54 12.99 -3.14 26.93
N VAL A 55 13.98 -3.55 27.72
CA VAL A 55 13.78 -4.54 28.80
C VAL A 55 12.83 -3.99 29.88
N VAL A 56 12.96 -2.72 30.23
CA VAL A 56 12.14 -2.05 31.26
C VAL A 56 10.77 -1.59 30.72
N TYR A 57 10.63 -1.42 29.39
CA TYR A 57 9.41 -0.95 28.77
C TYR A 57 8.27 -1.97 28.89
N LYS A 58 7.16 -1.53 29.50
CA LYS A 58 5.99 -2.38 29.80
C LYS A 58 4.93 -2.43 28.69
N GLY A 59 4.90 -1.44 27.79
CA GLY A 59 3.85 -1.31 26.76
C GLY A 59 4.07 -2.21 25.54
N ARG A 60 4.13 -3.53 25.75
CA ARG A 60 4.41 -4.49 24.67
C ARG A 60 3.23 -4.68 23.74
N ASP A 61 3.53 -4.92 22.46
CA ASP A 61 2.60 -5.41 21.44
C ASP A 61 1.37 -4.49 21.20
N ARG A 62 1.57 -3.18 21.36
CA ARG A 62 0.52 -2.15 21.21
C ARG A 62 0.37 -1.57 19.81
N TYR A 63 1.33 -1.81 18.93
CA TYR A 63 1.45 -1.12 17.65
C TYR A 63 1.84 -2.12 16.56
N ILE A 64 1.20 -2.03 15.40
CA ILE A 64 1.54 -2.86 14.23
C ILE A 64 2.66 -2.23 13.38
N PRO A 65 3.41 -3.03 12.60
CA PRO A 65 4.51 -2.54 11.77
C PRO A 65 4.03 -1.90 10.44
N ASN A 66 3.06 -0.98 10.52
CA ASN A 66 2.61 -0.17 9.40
C ASN A 66 2.36 1.27 9.85
N LEU A 67 3.06 2.24 9.24
CA LEU A 67 2.87 3.69 9.43
C LEU A 67 2.81 4.19 10.90
N TYR A 68 3.38 3.46 11.87
CA TYR A 68 3.23 3.74 13.30
C TYR A 68 1.75 3.90 13.70
N ALA A 69 0.95 2.92 13.27
CA ALA A 69 -0.51 2.82 13.38
C ALA A 69 -1.10 3.20 14.75
N ARG A 70 -2.42 3.28 14.77
CA ARG A 70 -3.22 3.46 15.99
C ARG A 70 -2.85 2.40 17.03
N ASP A 71 -2.88 2.83 18.29
CA ASP A 71 -2.67 1.93 19.43
C ASP A 71 -3.78 0.87 19.46
N ILE A 72 -3.43 -0.41 19.34
CA ILE A 72 -4.42 -1.47 19.17
C ILE A 72 -5.19 -1.81 20.45
N GLU A 73 -4.79 -1.25 21.61
CA GLU A 73 -5.56 -1.36 22.86
C GLU A 73 -6.96 -0.71 22.77
N VAL A 74 -7.21 0.11 21.76
CA VAL A 74 -8.56 0.67 21.50
C VAL A 74 -9.55 -0.38 21.02
N TYR A 75 -9.05 -1.53 20.54
CA TYR A 75 -9.86 -2.62 20.00
C TYR A 75 -10.06 -3.73 21.04
N ASP A 76 -11.11 -4.51 20.86
CA ASP A 76 -11.35 -5.70 21.68
C ASP A 76 -10.27 -6.79 21.48
N ASP A 77 -10.22 -7.74 22.41
CA ASP A 77 -9.21 -8.80 22.40
C ASP A 77 -9.32 -9.76 21.21
N ALA A 78 -10.52 -9.92 20.64
CA ALA A 78 -10.74 -10.79 19.50
C ALA A 78 -10.11 -10.18 18.23
N TYR A 79 -10.33 -8.89 17.99
CA TYR A 79 -9.72 -8.20 16.86
C TYR A 79 -8.22 -8.00 17.05
N ARG A 80 -7.74 -7.73 18.28
CA ARG A 80 -6.30 -7.71 18.56
C ARG A 80 -5.62 -9.05 18.25
N SER A 81 -6.28 -10.16 18.60
CA SER A 81 -5.79 -11.50 18.27
C SER A 81 -5.79 -11.75 16.77
N PHE A 82 -6.81 -11.26 16.06
CA PHE A 82 -6.86 -11.28 14.60
C PHE A 82 -5.66 -10.56 13.98
N ILE A 83 -5.42 -9.29 14.37
CA ILE A 83 -4.27 -8.49 13.92
C ILE A 83 -2.95 -9.24 14.14
N GLY A 84 -2.76 -9.84 15.32
CA GLY A 84 -1.55 -10.59 15.64
C GLY A 84 -1.32 -11.80 14.72
N ARG A 85 -2.39 -12.56 14.42
CA ARG A 85 -2.33 -13.68 13.46
C ARG A 85 -2.08 -13.21 12.04
N THR A 86 -2.78 -12.17 11.60
CA THR A 86 -2.57 -11.54 10.29
C THR A 86 -1.10 -11.19 10.06
N LEU A 87 -0.45 -10.51 11.01
CA LEU A 87 0.97 -10.17 10.87
C LEU A 87 1.89 -11.39 10.82
N ALA A 88 1.55 -12.46 11.54
CA ALA A 88 2.33 -13.70 11.52
C ALA A 88 2.21 -14.44 10.18
N GLU A 89 1.01 -14.53 9.63
CA GLU A 89 0.72 -15.21 8.36
C GLU A 89 1.26 -14.43 7.17
N LEU A 90 1.04 -13.10 7.12
CA LEU A 90 1.52 -12.27 6.02
C LEU A 90 3.02 -12.39 5.81
N ARG A 91 3.84 -12.50 6.87
CA ARG A 91 5.29 -12.68 6.74
C ARG A 91 5.69 -13.86 5.83
N GLN A 92 4.83 -14.86 5.67
CA GLN A 92 5.07 -16.05 4.83
C GLN A 92 4.59 -15.85 3.38
N CYS A 93 3.76 -14.85 3.12
CA CYS A 93 3.10 -14.60 1.83
C CYS A 93 3.75 -13.46 1.03
N LYS A 94 4.97 -13.02 1.35
CA LYS A 94 5.60 -11.89 0.66
C LYS A 94 5.91 -12.25 -0.79
N ILE A 95 5.46 -11.44 -1.73
CA ILE A 95 5.84 -11.51 -3.15
C ILE A 95 6.76 -10.35 -3.53
N GLY A 96 7.46 -10.51 -4.65
CA GLY A 96 8.36 -9.48 -5.19
C GLY A 96 7.70 -8.48 -6.14
N GLY A 97 6.42 -8.66 -6.47
CA GLY A 97 5.69 -7.81 -7.42
C GLY A 97 4.39 -7.25 -6.84
N HIS A 98 3.60 -6.62 -7.71
CA HIS A 98 2.31 -6.02 -7.37
C HIS A 98 1.25 -7.09 -7.08
N THR A 99 0.58 -7.01 -5.94
CA THR A 99 -0.35 -8.06 -5.45
C THR A 99 -1.53 -8.24 -6.40
N LEU A 100 -2.19 -7.15 -6.79
CA LEU A 100 -3.32 -7.15 -7.70
C LEU A 100 -3.00 -7.80 -9.06
N LEU A 101 -1.87 -7.41 -9.67
CA LEU A 101 -1.46 -7.95 -10.97
C LEU A 101 -0.98 -9.41 -10.84
N TRP A 102 -0.38 -9.77 -9.71
CA TRP A 102 0.01 -11.14 -9.41
C TRP A 102 -1.21 -12.07 -9.35
N GLU A 103 -2.30 -11.65 -8.70
CA GLU A 103 -3.55 -12.42 -8.66
C GLU A 103 -4.28 -12.40 -10.01
N ALA A 104 -4.42 -11.23 -10.64
CA ALA A 104 -5.12 -11.09 -11.92
C ALA A 104 -4.53 -12.00 -13.02
N SER A 105 -3.21 -12.13 -13.07
CA SER A 105 -2.50 -13.01 -14.02
C SER A 105 -2.61 -14.51 -13.70
N ARG A 106 -3.10 -14.88 -12.52
CA ARG A 106 -3.21 -16.27 -12.03
C ARG A 106 -4.64 -16.74 -11.82
N LEU A 107 -5.62 -15.95 -12.23
CA LEU A 107 -7.03 -16.34 -12.15
C LEU A 107 -7.27 -17.62 -12.97
N ALA A 108 -7.67 -18.69 -12.27
CA ALA A 108 -8.13 -19.92 -12.91
C ALA A 108 -9.23 -19.60 -13.95
N PRO A 109 -9.26 -20.27 -15.12
CA PRO A 109 -10.28 -20.08 -16.15
C PRO A 109 -11.71 -20.12 -15.57
N PRO A 110 -12.68 -19.41 -16.16
CA PRO A 110 -14.06 -19.44 -15.68
C PRO A 110 -14.55 -20.87 -15.54
N SER A 111 -15.15 -21.20 -14.40
CA SER A 111 -15.68 -22.54 -14.17
C SER A 111 -16.92 -22.78 -15.03
N ALA A 112 -17.25 -24.05 -15.30
CA ALA A 112 -18.49 -24.39 -16.00
C ALA A 112 -19.73 -23.97 -15.19
N ASP A 113 -19.62 -23.90 -13.87
CA ASP A 113 -20.69 -23.49 -12.95
C ASP A 113 -20.87 -21.96 -12.92
N HIS A 114 -19.83 -21.21 -13.28
CA HIS A 114 -19.81 -19.75 -13.32
C HIS A 114 -19.17 -19.26 -14.63
N PRO A 115 -19.87 -19.36 -15.77
CA PRO A 115 -19.34 -18.87 -17.05
C PRO A 115 -19.19 -17.34 -17.08
N ASP A 116 -20.03 -16.64 -16.31
CA ASP A 116 -20.10 -15.17 -16.26
C ASP A 116 -19.46 -14.64 -14.96
N GLU A 117 -18.16 -14.87 -14.80
CA GLU A 117 -17.39 -14.36 -13.65
C GLU A 117 -17.12 -12.85 -13.75
N LEU A 118 -17.24 -12.17 -12.61
CA LEU A 118 -17.00 -10.74 -12.45
C LEU A 118 -15.61 -10.48 -11.86
N LEU A 119 -14.90 -9.53 -12.46
CA LEU A 119 -13.71 -8.91 -11.88
C LEU A 119 -14.08 -7.46 -11.55
N LEU A 120 -14.16 -7.14 -10.26
CA LEU A 120 -14.55 -5.83 -9.76
C LEU A 120 -13.31 -5.08 -9.25
N ASP A 121 -13.20 -3.81 -9.63
CA ASP A 121 -12.18 -2.88 -9.17
C ASP A 121 -12.87 -1.66 -8.54
N LEU A 122 -12.75 -1.52 -7.21
CA LEU A 122 -13.52 -0.53 -6.44
C LEU A 122 -12.60 0.59 -5.95
N GLY A 123 -12.82 1.80 -6.44
CA GLY A 123 -11.91 2.93 -6.27
C GLY A 123 -10.77 2.84 -7.28
N VAL A 124 -10.91 3.55 -8.40
CA VAL A 124 -10.02 3.35 -9.57
C VAL A 124 -9.26 4.61 -9.97
N TRP A 125 -9.72 5.78 -9.51
CA TRP A 125 -9.16 7.08 -9.86
C TRP A 125 -8.99 7.27 -11.38
N ALA A 126 -7.76 7.23 -11.89
CA ALA A 126 -7.45 7.33 -13.32
C ALA A 126 -7.80 6.06 -14.12
N GLY A 127 -8.12 4.95 -13.46
CA GLY A 127 -8.51 3.67 -14.02
C GLY A 127 -7.37 2.75 -14.42
N TRP A 128 -6.12 3.05 -14.02
CA TRP A 128 -4.96 2.25 -14.45
C TRP A 128 -4.94 0.86 -13.81
N SER A 129 -5.36 0.72 -12.55
CA SER A 129 -5.61 -0.57 -11.92
C SER A 129 -6.53 -1.43 -12.78
N THR A 130 -7.70 -0.90 -13.16
CA THR A 130 -8.73 -1.60 -13.94
C THR A 130 -8.20 -2.08 -15.29
N ARG A 131 -7.46 -1.20 -15.98
CA ARG A 131 -6.84 -1.51 -17.27
C ARG A 131 -5.77 -2.59 -17.14
N LEU A 132 -4.93 -2.54 -16.11
CA LEU A 132 -3.86 -3.49 -15.90
C LEU A 132 -4.38 -4.86 -15.42
N ILE A 133 -5.46 -4.89 -14.64
CA ILE A 133 -6.19 -6.14 -14.34
C ILE A 133 -6.69 -6.77 -15.66
N SER A 134 -7.26 -5.97 -16.57
CA SER A 134 -7.76 -6.46 -17.86
C SER A 134 -6.63 -7.02 -18.72
N ASP A 135 -5.49 -6.32 -18.80
CA ASP A 135 -4.30 -6.78 -19.52
C ASP A 135 -3.75 -8.10 -18.92
N ALA A 136 -3.68 -8.20 -17.60
CA ALA A 136 -3.12 -9.36 -16.90
C ALA A 136 -4.03 -10.60 -16.96
N SER A 137 -5.35 -10.40 -16.88
CA SER A 137 -6.33 -11.50 -16.84
C SER A 137 -6.88 -11.88 -18.21
N GLY A 138 -6.83 -10.96 -19.18
CA GLY A 138 -7.49 -11.09 -20.49
C GLY A 138 -9.02 -10.99 -20.44
N ARG A 139 -9.60 -10.63 -19.28
CA ARG A 139 -11.04 -10.59 -19.00
C ARG A 139 -11.59 -9.17 -18.94
N THR A 140 -12.91 -9.07 -18.97
CA THR A 140 -13.60 -7.81 -18.72
C THR A 140 -13.49 -7.45 -17.24
N VAL A 141 -13.14 -6.19 -16.96
CA VAL A 141 -13.03 -5.65 -15.60
C VAL A 141 -13.95 -4.45 -15.44
N TYR A 142 -14.67 -4.42 -14.32
CA TYR A 142 -15.65 -3.39 -14.00
C TYR A 142 -15.07 -2.46 -12.93
N GLY A 143 -14.75 -1.23 -13.32
CA GLY A 143 -14.14 -0.23 -12.44
C GLY A 143 -15.18 0.74 -11.88
N PHE A 144 -15.32 0.83 -10.56
CA PHE A 144 -16.31 1.67 -9.88
C PHE A 144 -15.63 2.87 -9.23
N ASP A 145 -16.08 4.08 -9.57
CA ASP A 145 -15.56 5.30 -8.95
C ASP A 145 -16.54 6.47 -9.15
N THR A 146 -16.51 7.44 -8.24
CA THR A 146 -17.28 8.67 -8.42
C THR A 146 -16.67 9.56 -9.51
N PHE A 147 -15.36 9.41 -9.77
CA PHE A 147 -14.46 10.30 -10.53
C PHE A 147 -14.44 11.75 -10.01
N SER A 148 -15.14 12.00 -8.90
CA SER A 148 -15.28 13.28 -8.22
C SER A 148 -14.50 13.34 -6.91
N GLY A 149 -13.84 12.23 -6.54
CA GLY A 149 -13.03 12.08 -5.35
C GLY A 149 -13.72 11.31 -4.23
N LEU A 150 -13.11 11.33 -3.04
CA LEU A 150 -13.61 10.64 -1.85
C LEU A 150 -15.04 11.08 -1.50
N VAL A 151 -15.89 10.11 -1.18
CA VAL A 151 -17.27 10.34 -0.73
C VAL A 151 -17.34 10.84 0.71
N GLU A 152 -16.31 10.59 1.50
CA GLU A 152 -16.23 10.93 2.92
C GLU A 152 -14.81 11.33 3.33
N ASP A 153 -14.67 11.83 4.56
CA ASP A 153 -13.35 12.17 5.11
C ASP A 153 -12.63 10.86 5.47
N TRP A 154 -11.38 10.73 5.05
CA TRP A 154 -10.57 9.55 5.27
C TRP A 154 -9.53 9.79 6.38
N PRO A 155 -9.73 9.23 7.60
CA PRO A 155 -8.78 9.35 8.69
C PRO A 155 -7.69 8.27 8.58
N ILE A 156 -6.59 8.62 7.89
CA ILE A 156 -5.40 7.77 7.77
C ILE A 156 -4.81 7.48 9.16
N ASP A 157 -4.71 8.50 10.00
CA ASP A 157 -4.34 8.36 11.41
C ASP A 157 -4.97 9.47 12.28
N ASP A 158 -4.73 9.43 13.59
CA ASP A 158 -5.26 10.42 14.55
C ASP A 158 -4.82 11.88 14.27
N HIS A 159 -3.92 12.13 13.31
CA HIS A 159 -3.38 13.45 12.98
C HIS A 159 -3.57 13.85 11.51
N THR A 160 -3.95 12.90 10.64
CA THR A 160 -3.96 13.06 9.20
C THR A 160 -5.31 12.60 8.66
N VAL A 161 -6.07 13.56 8.14
CA VAL A 161 -7.36 13.31 7.50
C VAL A 161 -7.29 13.84 6.08
N ILE A 162 -7.49 12.96 5.11
CA ILE A 162 -7.73 13.36 3.72
C ILE A 162 -9.19 13.75 3.59
N LYS A 163 -9.45 14.94 3.07
CA LYS A 163 -10.80 15.50 3.01
C LYS A 163 -11.61 14.92 1.87
N ARG A 164 -12.93 14.82 2.09
CA ARG A 164 -13.92 14.55 1.05
C ARG A 164 -13.62 15.36 -0.23
N GLY A 165 -13.75 14.73 -1.38
CA GLY A 165 -13.46 15.33 -2.70
C GLY A 165 -11.98 15.33 -3.09
N ALA A 166 -11.07 14.93 -2.21
CA ALA A 166 -9.70 14.59 -2.62
C ALA A 166 -9.71 13.50 -3.70
N PHE A 167 -8.69 13.50 -4.54
CA PHE A 167 -8.57 12.59 -5.71
C PHE A 167 -9.61 12.82 -6.82
N SER A 168 -10.31 13.95 -6.84
CA SER A 168 -11.18 14.32 -7.95
C SER A 168 -10.43 14.40 -9.29
N LEU A 169 -10.95 13.79 -10.36
CA LEU A 169 -10.39 13.94 -11.70
C LEU A 169 -10.60 15.35 -12.26
N ALA A 170 -11.48 16.15 -11.65
CA ALA A 170 -11.64 17.54 -11.98
C ALA A 170 -10.45 18.40 -11.54
N ASP A 171 -9.64 17.93 -10.59
CA ASP A 171 -8.49 18.66 -10.05
C ASP A 171 -7.42 18.93 -11.14
N PRO A 172 -6.81 20.13 -11.18
CA PRO A 172 -5.80 20.46 -12.19
C PRO A 172 -4.58 19.53 -12.22
N VAL A 173 -4.15 19.02 -11.06
CA VAL A 173 -3.04 18.07 -10.94
C VAL A 173 -3.45 16.72 -11.51
N ALA A 174 -4.64 16.23 -11.16
CA ALA A 174 -5.19 15.00 -11.72
C ALA A 174 -5.34 15.09 -13.25
N ARG A 175 -5.88 16.19 -13.78
CA ARG A 175 -5.96 16.42 -15.24
C ARG A 175 -4.60 16.46 -15.91
N ARG A 176 -3.58 17.01 -15.25
CA ARG A 176 -2.22 17.00 -15.79
C ARG A 176 -1.66 15.59 -15.85
N PHE A 177 -1.85 14.83 -14.79
CA PHE A 177 -1.43 13.44 -14.71
C PHE A 177 -2.08 12.57 -15.78
N LEU A 178 -3.40 12.66 -15.95
CA LEU A 178 -4.15 11.94 -17.01
C LEU A 178 -3.56 12.20 -18.40
N ARG A 179 -3.31 13.46 -18.75
CA ARG A 179 -2.67 13.81 -20.02
C ARG A 179 -1.30 13.17 -20.19
N ASP A 180 -0.50 13.13 -19.13
CA ASP A 180 0.85 12.59 -19.18
C ASP A 180 0.86 11.04 -19.26
N THR A 181 -0.24 10.39 -18.88
CA THR A 181 -0.46 8.93 -19.07
C THR A 181 -1.21 8.57 -20.35
N GLY A 182 -1.71 9.55 -21.11
CA GLY A 182 -2.47 9.31 -22.34
C GLY A 182 -3.94 8.95 -22.12
N VAL A 183 -4.45 9.08 -20.89
CA VAL A 183 -5.86 8.88 -20.57
C VAL A 183 -6.65 10.14 -20.91
N SER A 184 -7.63 10.00 -21.80
CA SER A 184 -8.69 10.99 -22.04
C SER A 184 -9.89 10.72 -21.15
N LEU A 185 -10.70 11.76 -20.92
CA LEU A 185 -11.99 11.63 -20.25
C LEU A 185 -13.11 11.86 -21.26
N HIS A 186 -14.15 11.02 -21.20
CA HIS A 186 -15.42 11.20 -21.92
C HIS A 186 -16.52 11.31 -20.86
N ASP A 187 -17.23 12.45 -20.84
CA ASP A 187 -18.26 12.75 -19.83
C ASP A 187 -17.80 12.58 -18.35
N GLY A 188 -16.52 12.87 -18.11
CA GLY A 188 -15.89 12.77 -16.79
C GLY A 188 -15.43 11.36 -16.42
N VAL A 189 -15.58 10.38 -17.32
CA VAL A 189 -15.17 8.99 -17.14
C VAL A 189 -13.89 8.70 -17.95
N PRO A 190 -12.88 8.02 -17.38
CA PRO A 190 -11.68 7.64 -18.09
C PRO A 190 -11.92 6.73 -19.30
N ASP A 191 -11.16 6.92 -20.38
CA ASP A 191 -11.21 6.07 -21.57
C ASP A 191 -10.69 4.65 -21.28
N ALA A 192 -11.30 3.64 -21.90
CA ALA A 192 -10.87 2.25 -21.81
C ALA A 192 -9.50 2.00 -22.49
N LEU A 193 -9.09 2.87 -23.41
CA LEU A 193 -7.86 2.74 -24.21
C LEU A 193 -7.77 1.39 -24.94
N GLY A 194 -8.90 0.92 -25.46
CA GLY A 194 -9.01 -0.33 -26.24
C GLY A 194 -9.00 -1.62 -25.42
N ARG A 195 -9.03 -1.54 -24.08
CA ARG A 195 -9.06 -2.70 -23.18
C ARG A 195 -10.48 -3.15 -22.88
N LYS A 196 -10.62 -4.37 -22.36
CA LYS A 196 -11.91 -4.91 -21.91
C LYS A 196 -12.24 -4.34 -20.52
N VAL A 197 -12.53 -3.06 -20.47
CA VAL A 197 -12.91 -2.38 -19.22
C VAL A 197 -14.22 -1.63 -19.39
N GLU A 198 -15.02 -1.65 -18.35
CA GLU A 198 -16.22 -0.85 -18.22
C GLU A 198 -16.10 -0.02 -16.94
N PHE A 199 -16.20 1.29 -17.06
CA PHE A 199 -16.15 2.19 -15.91
C PHE A 199 -17.56 2.60 -15.50
N ILE A 200 -17.92 2.32 -14.26
CA ILE A 200 -19.20 2.64 -13.67
C ILE A 200 -19.03 3.92 -12.85
N ARG A 201 -19.58 5.01 -13.34
CA ARG A 201 -19.54 6.31 -12.65
C ARG A 201 -20.60 6.36 -11.56
N GLY A 202 -20.15 6.60 -10.33
CA GLY A 202 -21.01 6.84 -9.18
C GLY A 202 -20.42 6.27 -7.90
N SER A 203 -21.08 6.55 -6.79
CA SER A 203 -20.71 5.97 -5.50
C SER A 203 -21.00 4.47 -5.46
N THR A 204 -20.18 3.67 -4.78
CA THR A 204 -20.44 2.23 -4.61
C THR A 204 -21.76 1.96 -3.87
N TYR A 205 -22.19 2.91 -3.04
CA TYR A 205 -23.50 2.93 -2.38
C TYR A 205 -24.68 2.93 -3.36
N GLU A 206 -24.52 3.54 -4.52
CA GLU A 206 -25.58 3.71 -5.51
C GLU A 206 -25.44 2.73 -6.69
N THR A 207 -24.22 2.28 -6.97
CA THR A 207 -23.89 1.61 -8.24
C THR A 207 -23.74 0.11 -8.13
N LEU A 208 -23.23 -0.42 -7.01
CA LEU A 208 -22.96 -1.86 -6.87
C LEU A 208 -24.23 -2.71 -6.92
N ALA A 209 -25.26 -2.34 -6.16
CA ALA A 209 -26.49 -3.12 -6.08
C ALA A 209 -27.24 -3.20 -7.44
N PRO A 210 -27.47 -2.08 -8.16
CA PRO A 210 -28.04 -2.14 -9.51
C PRO A 210 -27.19 -2.95 -10.48
N PHE A 211 -25.86 -2.75 -10.46
CA PHE A 211 -24.94 -3.47 -11.34
C PHE A 211 -25.02 -5.00 -11.18
N LEU A 212 -25.08 -5.48 -9.93
CA LEU A 212 -25.23 -6.90 -9.62
C LEU A 212 -26.63 -7.43 -9.96
N ALA A 213 -27.67 -6.61 -9.83
CA ALA A 213 -29.04 -6.98 -10.16
C ALA A 213 -29.22 -7.25 -11.67
N GLU A 214 -28.52 -6.50 -12.52
CA GLU A 214 -28.50 -6.70 -13.98
C GLU A 214 -27.76 -7.98 -14.41
N ARG A 215 -26.98 -8.58 -13.50
CA ARG A 215 -26.14 -9.76 -13.76
C ARG A 215 -26.50 -10.88 -12.77
N PRO A 216 -27.72 -11.43 -12.83
CA PRO A 216 -28.15 -12.46 -11.90
C PRO A 216 -27.28 -13.72 -12.06
N GLY A 217 -26.83 -14.29 -10.94
CA GLY A 217 -26.02 -15.52 -10.95
C GLY A 217 -24.53 -15.34 -11.27
N ALA A 218 -24.11 -14.15 -11.74
CA ALA A 218 -22.69 -13.85 -11.95
C ALA A 218 -21.92 -13.86 -10.62
N ALA A 219 -20.85 -14.66 -10.57
CA ALA A 219 -20.00 -14.84 -9.40
C ALA A 219 -18.80 -13.88 -9.44
N ILE A 220 -18.35 -13.38 -8.31
CA ILE A 220 -17.19 -12.51 -8.22
C ILE A 220 -15.93 -13.36 -8.10
N ARG A 221 -15.08 -13.36 -9.13
CA ARG A 221 -13.82 -14.10 -9.15
C ARG A 221 -12.67 -13.29 -8.55
N LEU A 222 -12.63 -11.99 -8.85
CA LEU A 222 -11.67 -11.04 -8.29
C LEU A 222 -12.43 -9.83 -7.76
N PHE A 223 -12.11 -9.44 -6.54
CA PHE A 223 -12.65 -8.29 -5.85
C PHE A 223 -11.49 -7.43 -5.35
N HIS A 224 -11.20 -6.34 -6.04
CA HIS A 224 -10.18 -5.38 -5.63
C HIS A 224 -10.85 -4.23 -4.85
N MET A 225 -10.38 -4.01 -3.63
CA MET A 225 -10.87 -3.03 -2.66
C MET A 225 -9.82 -1.92 -2.46
N ASP A 226 -10.11 -0.73 -2.96
CA ASP A 226 -9.34 0.50 -2.78
C ASP A 226 -10.29 1.68 -2.47
N LEU A 227 -11.13 1.49 -1.45
CA LEU A 227 -12.16 2.46 -1.03
C LEU A 227 -11.75 3.32 0.18
N ASP A 228 -10.53 3.09 0.71
CA ASP A 228 -9.87 3.79 1.83
C ASP A 228 -10.58 3.72 3.20
N THR A 229 -11.92 3.84 3.25
CA THR A 229 -12.70 3.99 4.49
C THR A 229 -13.40 2.70 4.90
N TYR A 230 -13.56 2.53 6.21
CA TYR A 230 -14.22 1.36 6.79
C TYR A 230 -15.66 1.19 6.29
N GLU A 231 -16.44 2.27 6.29
CA GLU A 231 -17.85 2.28 5.91
C GLU A 231 -18.04 1.87 4.45
N SER A 232 -17.24 2.46 3.54
CA SER A 232 -17.30 2.13 2.12
C SER A 232 -16.84 0.70 1.85
N CYS A 233 -15.80 0.23 2.55
CA CYS A 233 -15.33 -1.15 2.44
C CYS A 233 -16.39 -2.16 2.91
N LEU A 234 -16.97 -1.94 4.09
CA LEU A 234 -17.99 -2.83 4.65
C LEU A 234 -19.24 -2.85 3.77
N HIS A 235 -19.69 -1.70 3.28
CA HIS A 235 -20.81 -1.59 2.35
C HIS A 235 -20.58 -2.42 1.09
N ALA A 236 -19.39 -2.32 0.49
CA ALA A 236 -19.05 -3.07 -0.72
C ALA A 236 -19.04 -4.59 -0.48
N LEU A 237 -18.44 -5.05 0.63
CA LEU A 237 -18.43 -6.47 1.02
C LEU A 237 -19.87 -7.00 1.25
N GLU A 238 -20.68 -6.25 2.01
CA GLU A 238 -22.07 -6.62 2.31
C GLU A 238 -22.96 -6.66 1.07
N THR A 239 -22.78 -5.71 0.15
CA THR A 239 -23.53 -5.65 -1.12
C THR A 239 -23.16 -6.82 -2.03
N CYS A 240 -21.90 -7.25 -2.00
CA CYS A 240 -21.38 -8.32 -2.85
C CYS A 240 -21.48 -9.72 -2.25
N LYS A 241 -21.91 -9.86 -0.98
CA LYS A 241 -21.81 -11.12 -0.21
C LYS A 241 -22.39 -12.35 -0.93
N ASP A 242 -23.52 -12.18 -1.59
CA ASP A 242 -24.25 -13.25 -2.28
C ASP A 242 -23.58 -13.70 -3.58
N ARG A 243 -22.51 -13.02 -3.98
CA ARG A 243 -21.78 -13.26 -5.24
C ARG A 243 -20.40 -13.83 -5.02
N PHE A 244 -19.93 -13.90 -3.77
CA PHE A 244 -18.70 -14.62 -3.45
C PHE A 244 -18.91 -16.13 -3.55
N VAL A 245 -17.90 -16.82 -4.06
CA VAL A 245 -17.86 -18.27 -4.23
C VAL A 245 -16.54 -18.80 -3.68
N GLU A 246 -16.44 -20.11 -3.48
CA GLU A 246 -15.15 -20.72 -3.16
C GLU A 246 -14.15 -20.45 -4.30
N GLY A 247 -12.96 -20.02 -3.92
CA GLY A 247 -11.92 -19.53 -4.79
C GLY A 247 -11.97 -18.02 -5.06
N SER A 248 -13.03 -17.28 -4.71
CA SER A 248 -13.06 -15.81 -4.87
C SER A 248 -11.82 -15.17 -4.23
N ILE A 249 -11.12 -14.34 -5.00
CA ILE A 249 -9.91 -13.66 -4.56
C ILE A 249 -10.25 -12.22 -4.20
N LEU A 250 -9.96 -11.82 -2.97
CA LEU A 250 -10.11 -10.45 -2.49
C LEU A 250 -8.72 -9.84 -2.39
N VAL A 251 -8.54 -8.65 -2.95
CA VAL A 251 -7.29 -7.87 -2.91
C VAL A 251 -7.58 -6.52 -2.29
N PHE A 252 -6.79 -6.12 -1.30
CA PHE A 252 -6.95 -4.92 -0.48
C PHE A 252 -5.74 -4.01 -0.70
N ASP A 253 -5.90 -2.73 -1.05
CA ASP A 253 -4.77 -1.80 -1.30
C ASP A 253 -4.08 -1.38 0.01
N GLU A 254 -4.88 -1.08 1.04
CA GLU A 254 -4.46 -0.53 2.32
C GLU A 254 -4.77 -1.44 3.52
N TYR A 255 -4.60 -2.76 3.33
CA TYR A 255 -5.01 -3.75 4.33
C TYR A 255 -4.42 -3.55 5.72
N LEU A 256 -3.18 -3.06 5.87
CA LEU A 256 -2.54 -2.90 7.18
C LEU A 256 -2.91 -1.58 7.89
N VAL A 257 -4.06 -0.97 7.56
CA VAL A 257 -4.70 0.10 8.33
C VAL A 257 -5.80 -0.50 9.23
N THR A 258 -5.54 -0.54 10.53
CA THR A 258 -6.35 -1.34 11.49
C THR A 258 -7.78 -0.83 11.70
N ASN A 259 -8.11 0.39 11.28
CA ASN A 259 -9.45 0.98 11.37
C ASN A 259 -10.15 1.10 10.00
N GLY A 260 -9.59 0.54 8.93
CA GLY A 260 -10.16 0.61 7.58
C GLY A 260 -10.50 -0.78 7.05
N GLU A 261 -9.89 -1.13 5.91
CA GLU A 261 -10.11 -2.39 5.19
C GLU A 261 -10.00 -3.65 6.07
N MET A 262 -9.00 -3.73 6.96
CA MET A 262 -8.83 -4.87 7.85
C MET A 262 -10.02 -5.07 8.78
N LEU A 263 -10.54 -3.97 9.34
CA LEU A 263 -11.65 -4.03 10.28
C LEU A 263 -12.94 -4.42 9.55
N ALA A 264 -13.18 -3.82 8.38
CA ALA A 264 -14.32 -4.16 7.53
C ALA A 264 -14.31 -5.64 7.15
N PHE A 265 -13.15 -6.17 6.73
CA PHE A 265 -13.01 -7.58 6.43
C PHE A 265 -13.18 -8.46 7.67
N TYR A 266 -12.56 -8.11 8.80
CA TYR A 266 -12.67 -8.86 10.06
C TYR A 266 -14.13 -9.02 10.50
N GLU A 267 -14.91 -7.94 10.51
CA GLU A 267 -16.32 -8.00 10.89
C GLU A 267 -17.13 -8.82 9.90
N PHE A 268 -16.91 -8.61 8.60
CA PHE A 268 -17.59 -9.35 7.54
C PHE A 268 -17.33 -10.86 7.62
N GLN A 269 -16.06 -11.28 7.67
CA GLN A 269 -15.69 -12.69 7.74
C GLN A 269 -16.18 -13.34 9.04
N SER A 270 -16.18 -12.60 10.16
CA SER A 270 -16.65 -13.11 11.44
C SER A 270 -18.16 -13.29 11.46
N LYS A 271 -18.91 -12.34 10.89
CA LYS A 271 -20.37 -12.38 10.80
C LYS A 271 -20.85 -13.59 10.00
N TYR A 272 -20.17 -13.87 8.89
CA TYR A 272 -20.53 -14.93 7.96
C TYR A 272 -19.77 -16.24 8.17
N GLU A 273 -18.85 -16.29 9.12
CA GLU A 273 -18.02 -17.47 9.43
C GLU A 273 -17.29 -18.00 8.18
N LEU A 274 -16.73 -17.07 7.40
CA LEU A 274 -15.99 -17.42 6.18
C LEU A 274 -14.74 -18.22 6.52
N GLN A 275 -14.44 -19.20 5.68
CA GLN A 275 -13.13 -19.84 5.66
C GLN A 275 -12.32 -19.21 4.54
N TRP A 276 -11.06 -18.87 4.84
CA TRP A 276 -10.18 -18.16 3.91
C TRP A 276 -8.72 -18.34 4.32
N HIS A 277 -7.80 -18.01 3.42
CA HIS A 277 -6.36 -17.89 3.71
C HIS A 277 -5.74 -16.68 3.00
N TYR A 278 -4.66 -16.13 3.54
CA TYR A 278 -3.83 -15.17 2.81
C TYR A 278 -3.09 -15.86 1.67
N ARG A 279 -3.03 -15.21 0.52
CA ARG A 279 -2.31 -15.71 -0.66
C ARG A 279 -1.00 -14.98 -0.87
N ALA A 280 -1.06 -13.66 -0.94
CA ALA A 280 0.10 -12.82 -1.21
C ALA A 280 0.00 -11.48 -0.48
N TRP A 281 1.16 -10.87 -0.24
CA TRP A 281 1.24 -9.43 -0.01
C TRP A 281 2.48 -8.86 -0.67
N GLY A 282 2.34 -7.63 -1.13
CA GLY A 282 3.33 -6.89 -1.89
C GLY A 282 3.42 -5.46 -1.40
N LEU A 283 4.39 -4.74 -1.92
CA LEU A 283 4.48 -3.29 -1.72
C LEU A 283 3.67 -2.63 -2.83
N GLU A 284 2.77 -1.74 -2.43
CA GLU A 284 2.03 -0.87 -3.34
C GLU A 284 2.38 0.58 -3.02
N ALA A 285 2.66 1.38 -4.05
CA ALA A 285 2.55 2.83 -3.96
C ALA A 285 2.58 3.47 -5.34
N TRP A 286 1.43 3.84 -5.92
CA TRP A 286 1.35 4.67 -7.13
C TRP A 286 2.14 4.19 -8.36
N GLU A 287 2.90 3.07 -8.27
CA GLU A 287 3.86 2.61 -9.27
C GLU A 287 3.15 2.29 -10.57
N MET A 288 1.99 1.61 -10.51
CA MET A 288 1.14 1.38 -11.67
C MET A 288 0.83 2.66 -12.43
N ASN A 289 0.42 3.70 -11.73
CA ASN A 289 0.05 4.97 -12.34
C ASN A 289 1.29 5.67 -12.95
N LEU A 290 2.41 5.69 -12.20
CA LEU A 290 3.64 6.34 -12.63
C LEU A 290 4.28 5.67 -13.84
N GLU A 291 4.24 4.34 -13.92
CA GLU A 291 4.80 3.58 -15.04
C GLU A 291 4.15 3.95 -16.38
N MET A 292 2.87 4.34 -16.33
CA MET A 292 2.06 4.69 -17.50
C MET A 292 2.33 6.11 -18.01
N VAL A 293 3.16 6.90 -17.32
CA VAL A 293 3.61 8.20 -17.83
C VAL A 293 4.44 7.99 -19.09
N THR A 294 3.88 8.42 -20.23
CA THR A 294 4.38 8.15 -21.58
C THR A 294 5.79 8.72 -21.82
N ALA A 295 6.07 9.90 -21.28
CA ALA A 295 7.37 10.56 -21.43
C ALA A 295 8.33 10.15 -20.30
N ARG A 296 9.39 9.41 -20.64
CA ARG A 296 10.47 9.01 -19.70
C ARG A 296 10.99 10.12 -18.78
N PRO A 297 11.30 11.36 -19.25
CA PRO A 297 11.78 12.41 -18.34
C PRO A 297 10.70 12.88 -17.36
N LYS A 298 9.43 12.94 -17.79
CA LYS A 298 8.31 13.29 -16.89
C LYS A 298 8.10 12.21 -15.84
N ARG A 299 8.21 10.94 -16.25
CA ARG A 299 8.11 9.81 -15.31
C ARG A 299 9.14 9.90 -14.19
N ALA A 300 10.40 10.22 -14.52
CA ALA A 300 11.44 10.45 -13.50
C ALA A 300 11.07 11.59 -12.54
N VAL A 301 10.51 12.70 -13.06
CA VAL A 301 10.03 13.80 -12.22
C VAL A 301 8.90 13.36 -11.30
N TYR A 302 7.93 12.58 -11.80
CA TYR A 302 6.85 12.08 -10.96
C TYR A 302 7.36 11.14 -9.86
N TYR A 303 8.31 10.24 -10.14
CA TYR A 303 8.94 9.44 -9.09
C TYR A 303 9.59 10.31 -8.00
N LEU A 304 10.29 11.39 -8.38
CA LEU A 304 10.87 12.33 -7.42
C LEU A 304 9.79 13.04 -6.59
N ILE A 305 8.69 13.47 -7.22
CA ILE A 305 7.57 14.11 -6.52
C ILE A 305 6.91 13.13 -5.55
N THR A 306 6.61 11.91 -5.97
CA THR A 306 5.99 10.89 -5.12
C THR A 306 6.91 10.53 -3.96
N MET A 307 8.22 10.41 -4.20
CA MET A 307 9.18 10.18 -3.13
C MET A 307 9.25 11.35 -2.13
N ALA A 308 9.19 12.59 -2.61
CA ALA A 308 9.13 13.78 -1.77
C ALA A 308 7.81 13.87 -0.98
N LEU A 309 6.67 13.55 -1.60
CA LEU A 309 5.35 13.52 -0.96
C LEU A 309 5.29 12.42 0.10
N HIS A 310 5.85 11.25 -0.20
CA HIS A 310 5.95 10.15 0.74
C HIS A 310 6.79 10.55 1.97
N TRP A 311 7.91 11.25 1.78
CA TRP A 311 8.75 11.75 2.87
C TRP A 311 8.11 12.87 3.71
N THR A 312 7.15 13.60 3.16
CA THR A 312 6.54 14.78 3.83
C THR A 312 5.16 14.50 4.42
N ILE A 313 4.32 13.71 3.75
CA ILE A 313 2.92 13.48 4.10
C ILE A 313 2.62 11.98 4.31
N GLY A 314 3.20 11.09 3.50
CA GLY A 314 2.86 9.65 3.46
C GLY A 314 3.50 8.76 4.54
N GLY A 315 3.80 9.29 5.73
CA GLY A 315 4.44 8.55 6.82
C GLY A 315 5.92 8.17 6.59
N GLY A 316 6.50 8.48 5.43
CA GLY A 316 7.92 8.31 5.10
C GLY A 316 8.84 9.38 5.70
N SER A 317 8.32 10.21 6.59
CA SER A 317 9.06 11.16 7.42
C SER A 317 9.97 10.44 8.44
N TYR A 318 10.75 9.42 8.04
CA TYR A 318 11.63 8.67 8.93
C TYR A 318 12.57 9.58 9.74
N ALA A 319 13.00 10.69 9.13
CA ALA A 319 13.81 11.71 9.78
C ALA A 319 13.10 12.41 10.96
N TRP A 320 11.77 12.60 10.89
CA TRP A 320 11.01 13.22 11.98
C TRP A 320 10.22 12.23 12.85
N THR A 321 9.97 11.00 12.39
CA THR A 321 9.22 10.01 13.16
C THR A 321 9.96 9.63 14.43
N ILE A 322 11.29 9.64 14.43
CA ILE A 322 12.10 9.43 15.64
C ILE A 322 11.81 10.44 16.75
N PHE A 323 11.24 11.62 16.43
CA PHE A 323 10.83 12.60 17.44
C PHE A 323 9.38 12.40 17.93
N ARG A 324 8.62 11.48 17.32
CA ARG A 324 7.24 11.17 17.72
C ARG A 324 7.22 10.11 18.82
N LYS A 325 6.29 10.24 19.77
CA LYS A 325 6.11 9.26 20.86
C LYS A 325 5.78 7.86 20.32
N ARG A 326 4.93 7.74 19.30
CA ARG A 326 4.51 6.45 18.71
C ARG A 326 5.68 5.64 18.16
N PHE A 327 6.68 6.31 17.57
CA PHE A 327 7.90 5.66 17.10
C PHE A 327 8.56 4.89 18.25
N TRP A 328 8.88 5.57 19.35
CA TRP A 328 9.54 4.92 20.48
C TRP A 328 8.65 3.88 21.16
N ARG A 329 7.33 4.10 21.25
CA ARG A 329 6.41 3.09 21.79
C ARG A 329 6.42 1.81 20.96
N PHE A 330 6.44 1.92 19.63
CA PHE A 330 6.61 0.78 18.74
C PHE A 330 7.99 0.13 18.93
N TRP A 331 9.10 0.85 18.73
CA TRP A 331 10.45 0.24 18.75
C TRP A 331 10.85 -0.34 20.11
N LEU A 332 10.36 0.21 21.21
CA LEU A 332 10.59 -0.33 22.55
C LEU A 332 9.64 -1.48 22.92
N GLY A 333 8.44 -1.53 22.33
CA GLY A 333 7.39 -2.49 22.70
C GLY A 333 7.13 -3.63 21.71
N ALA A 334 7.49 -3.46 20.44
CA ALA A 334 7.11 -4.38 19.36
C ALA A 334 7.95 -5.65 19.34
N PRO A 335 7.41 -6.82 18.97
CA PRO A 335 8.18 -8.04 18.74
C PRO A 335 9.34 -7.85 17.76
N ILE A 336 10.40 -8.66 17.88
CA ILE A 336 11.55 -8.62 16.95
C ILE A 336 11.09 -8.87 15.52
N ALA A 337 10.14 -9.79 15.32
CA ALA A 337 9.58 -10.07 14.01
C ALA A 337 8.88 -8.86 13.39
N ASP A 338 8.19 -8.03 14.18
CA ASP A 338 7.56 -6.79 13.69
C ASP A 338 8.57 -5.70 13.36
N MET A 339 9.64 -5.58 14.14
CA MET A 339 10.75 -4.68 13.81
C MET A 339 11.42 -5.08 12.49
N LEU A 340 11.71 -6.37 12.30
CA LEU A 340 12.29 -6.88 11.05
C LEU A 340 11.32 -6.71 9.87
N PHE A 341 10.03 -6.95 10.07
CA PHE A 341 9.00 -6.70 9.06
C PHE A 341 8.96 -5.22 8.66
N MET A 342 8.98 -4.30 9.62
CA MET A 342 9.00 -2.86 9.35
C MET A 342 10.26 -2.45 8.57
N LEU A 343 11.44 -2.99 8.90
CA LEU A 343 12.69 -2.70 8.19
C LEU A 343 12.70 -3.27 6.77
N GLY A 344 12.12 -4.46 6.56
CA GLY A 344 12.05 -5.13 5.26
C GLY A 344 10.89 -4.67 4.36
N ALA A 345 10.03 -3.79 4.86
CA ALA A 345 8.82 -3.29 4.20
C ALA A 345 8.63 -1.78 4.42
N ALA A 346 9.75 -1.06 4.60
CA ALA A 346 9.76 0.36 4.94
C ALA A 346 9.20 1.21 3.80
N GLY A 347 8.28 2.13 4.13
CA GLY A 347 7.88 3.25 3.28
C GLY A 347 6.89 2.94 2.14
N GLN A 348 6.15 1.85 2.15
CA GLN A 348 5.18 1.54 1.09
C GLN A 348 3.84 1.05 1.68
N ARG A 349 2.72 1.32 0.99
CA ARG A 349 1.45 0.69 1.31
C ARG A 349 1.60 -0.81 1.08
N LYS A 350 0.79 -1.59 1.77
CA LYS A 350 0.92 -3.04 1.78
C LYS A 350 -0.39 -3.63 1.31
N SER A 351 -0.45 -3.94 0.03
CA SER A 351 -1.60 -4.66 -0.51
C SER A 351 -1.51 -6.12 -0.16
N VAL A 352 -2.65 -6.68 0.21
CA VAL A 352 -2.82 -8.06 0.65
C VAL A 352 -3.91 -8.71 -0.18
N SER A 353 -3.66 -9.94 -0.62
CA SER A 353 -4.67 -10.79 -1.21
C SER A 353 -5.00 -11.98 -0.31
N LEU A 354 -6.26 -12.40 -0.37
CA LEU A 354 -6.77 -13.59 0.28
C LEU A 354 -7.76 -14.32 -0.63
N GLU A 355 -7.99 -15.58 -0.31
CA GLU A 355 -8.92 -16.44 -1.03
C GLU A 355 -9.96 -17.00 -0.09
N ILE A 356 -11.21 -16.93 -0.51
CA ILE A 356 -12.32 -17.57 0.18
C ILE A 356 -12.26 -19.07 -0.14
N THR A 357 -12.12 -19.90 0.89
CA THR A 357 -12.07 -21.36 0.79
C THR A 357 -13.33 -22.04 1.30
N GLY A 358 -14.22 -21.28 1.95
CA GLY A 358 -15.53 -21.77 2.39
C GLY A 358 -16.47 -20.62 2.75
N LEU A 359 -17.74 -20.77 2.42
CA LEU A 359 -18.73 -19.69 2.52
C LEU A 359 -19.43 -19.58 3.88
N GLY A 360 -19.21 -20.52 4.81
CA GLY A 360 -19.79 -20.46 6.14
C GLY A 360 -21.32 -20.36 6.11
N LYS A 361 -21.88 -19.26 6.63
CA LYS A 361 -23.31 -18.92 6.62
C LYS A 361 -23.83 -18.44 5.26
N LEU A 362 -22.94 -18.07 4.33
CA LEU A 362 -23.32 -17.69 2.96
C LEU A 362 -23.50 -18.92 2.05
N ASP A 363 -23.13 -20.12 2.51
CA ASP A 363 -23.34 -21.34 1.72
C ASP A 363 -24.84 -21.67 1.63
N ARG A 364 -25.43 -21.41 0.47
CA ARG A 364 -26.85 -21.71 0.20
C ARG A 364 -27.15 -23.20 0.12
N ARG A 365 -26.13 -24.07 0.12
CA ARG A 365 -26.29 -25.53 0.16
C ARG A 365 -26.45 -26.07 1.58
N ARG A 366 -26.15 -25.27 2.62
CA ARG A 366 -26.47 -25.61 4.01
C ARG A 366 -27.96 -25.36 4.27
N PRO A 367 -28.72 -26.35 4.79
CA PRO A 367 -30.03 -26.07 5.37
C PRO A 367 -29.86 -25.00 6.45
N ALA A 368 -30.69 -23.96 6.43
CA ALA A 368 -30.76 -23.03 7.54
C ALA A 368 -31.08 -23.85 8.80
N ASP A 369 -30.24 -23.76 9.83
CA ASP A 369 -30.55 -24.29 11.15
C ASP A 369 -31.77 -23.52 11.68
N HIS A 370 -32.97 -23.98 11.33
CA HIS A 370 -34.20 -23.63 12.00
C HIS A 370 -34.18 -24.30 13.37
N ASN A 371 -33.48 -23.67 14.30
CA ASN A 371 -33.71 -23.88 15.73
C ASN A 371 -34.11 -22.52 16.33
N GLU A 372 -35.31 -22.08 15.97
CA GLU A 372 -36.03 -21.11 16.79
C GLU A 372 -36.45 -21.82 18.08
N PHE A 373 -36.03 -21.23 19.20
CA PHE A 373 -36.49 -21.55 20.53
C PHE A 373 -38.03 -21.53 20.58
N VAL A 374 -38.62 -22.65 20.97
CA VAL A 374 -39.97 -22.73 21.55
C VAL A 374 -39.88 -22.48 23.04
#